data_AF-A0A917S445-F1
#
_entry.id   AF-A0A917S445-F1
#
_cell.length_a   1.000
_cell.length_b   1.000
_cell.length_c   1.000
_cell.angle_alpha   90.00
_cell.angle_beta   90.00
_cell.angle_gamma   90.00
#
_symmetry.space_group_name_H-M   'P 1'
#
loop_
_entity.id
_entity.type
_entity.pdbx_description
1 polymer ?
#
loop_
_entity_poly.entity_id
_entity_poly.type
_entity_poly.pdbx_seq_one_letter_code
_entity_poly.pdbx_strand_id
1 'polypeptide(L)' 'MVNDGRHTRLYVDGAPVVDNPSRLSVGLTTLGLPWLLGGHEYAGSIDIVFLGSVGDTRIVNRPLSAREFLTAR' A
#
# COMPACT_ATOMS: atom_id res chain seq x y z
N MET A 1 -2.81 -3.78 1.16
CA MET A 1 -1.95 -4.50 0.19
C MET A 1 -0.86 -5.23 0.96
N VAL A 2 -0.22 -6.23 0.35
CA VAL A 2 0.97 -6.92 0.89
C VAL A 2 2.02 -7.04 -0.20
N ASN A 3 3.27 -6.66 0.08
CA ASN A 3 4.42 -6.96 -0.78
C ASN A 3 5.32 -7.99 -0.06
N ASP A 4 5.69 -9.07 -0.75
CA ASP A 4 6.53 -10.16 -0.22
C ASP A 4 7.99 -10.10 -0.71
N GLY A 5 8.40 -8.98 -1.29
CA GLY A 5 9.70 -8.79 -1.93
C GLY A 5 9.80 -9.36 -3.34
N ARG A 6 8.75 -10.02 -3.86
CA ARG A 6 8.68 -10.49 -5.25
C ARG A 6 7.39 -10.09 -5.94
N HIS A 7 6.27 -10.10 -5.22
CA HIS A 7 4.96 -9.76 -5.72
C HIS A 7 4.21 -8.85 -4.75
N THR A 8 3.35 -8.01 -5.31
CA THR A 8 2.41 -7.17 -4.55
C THR A 8 0.99 -7.67 -4.79
N ARG A 9 0.24 -7.88 -3.71
CA ARG A 9 -1.17 -8.27 -3.74
C ARG A 9 -2.04 -7.18 -3.12
N LEU A 10 -3.05 -6.73 -3.86
CA LEU A 10 -4.07 -5.81 -3.36
C LEU A 10 -5.33 -6.59 -2.97
N TYR A 11 -5.88 -6.25 -1.81
CA TYR A 11 -7.13 -6.80 -1.31
C TYR A 11 -8.14 -5.67 -1.17
N VAL A 12 -9.36 -5.90 -1.62
CA VAL A 12 -10.54 -5.02 -1.42
C VAL A 12 -11.66 -5.91 -0.88
N ASP A 13 -12.30 -5.48 0.20
CA ASP A 13 -13.35 -6.26 0.90
C ASP A 13 -12.94 -7.71 1.19
N GLY A 14 -11.64 -7.90 1.46
CA GLY A 14 -11.01 -9.18 1.75
C GLY A 14 -10.73 -10.08 0.54
N ALA A 15 -11.18 -9.72 -0.65
CA ALA A 15 -10.88 -10.44 -1.88
C ALA A 15 -9.61 -9.88 -2.57
N PRO A 16 -8.73 -10.73 -3.11
CA PRO A 16 -7.62 -10.26 -3.93
C PRO A 16 -8.16 -9.69 -5.26
N VAL A 17 -7.87 -8.42 -5.55
CA VAL A 17 -8.38 -7.73 -6.76
C VAL A 17 -7.31 -7.41 -7.78
N VAL A 18 -6.04 -7.31 -7.35
CA VAL A 18 -4.90 -7.13 -8.24
C VAL A 18 -3.77 -8.01 -7.73
N ASP A 19 -3.41 -8.99 -8.56
CA ASP A 19 -2.05 -9.47 -8.69
C ASP A 19 -1.57 -9.10 -10.10
N ASN A 20 -0.32 -8.69 -10.25
CA ASN A 20 0.32 -8.71 -11.58
C ASN A 20 1.37 -9.81 -11.52
N PRO A 21 0.96 -11.09 -11.62
CA PRO A 21 1.77 -12.23 -11.23
C PRO A 21 3.01 -12.41 -12.13
N SER A 22 3.02 -11.78 -13.29
CA SER A 22 4.15 -11.80 -14.24
C SER A 22 5.22 -10.73 -13.96
N ARG A 23 4.92 -9.70 -13.16
CA ARG A 23 5.86 -8.60 -12.90
C ARG A 23 6.43 -8.69 -11.48
N LEU A 24 7.75 -8.82 -11.40
CA LEU A 24 8.47 -8.73 -10.14
C LEU A 24 8.32 -7.32 -9.53
N SER A 25 8.05 -7.26 -8.23
CA SER A 25 7.94 -6.04 -7.44
C SER A 25 8.67 -6.26 -6.11
N VAL A 26 9.83 -5.61 -5.97
CA VAL A 26 10.72 -5.72 -4.81
C VAL A 26 10.44 -4.67 -3.73
N GLY A 27 9.25 -4.04 -3.77
CA GLY A 27 8.84 -2.99 -2.85
C GLY A 27 8.92 -1.59 -3.44
N LEU A 28 9.12 -0.60 -2.58
CA LEU A 28 9.14 0.83 -2.90
C LEU A 28 10.55 1.38 -2.64
N THR A 29 11.08 2.13 -3.60
CA THR A 29 12.24 3.00 -3.35
C THR A 29 11.76 4.30 -2.70
N THR A 30 12.57 4.90 -1.83
CA THR A 30 12.25 6.17 -1.17
C THR A 30 13.37 7.19 -1.41
N LEU A 31 12.99 8.45 -1.54
CA LEU A 31 13.91 9.60 -1.58
C LEU A 31 14.25 10.12 -0.17
N GLY A 32 13.79 9.45 0.90
CA GLY A 32 13.97 9.92 2.28
C GLY A 32 13.05 11.08 2.66
N LEU A 33 12.04 11.38 1.84
CA LEU A 33 11.03 12.40 2.11
C LEU A 33 9.93 11.86 3.03
N PRO A 34 9.18 12.76 3.72
CA PRO A 34 8.03 12.36 4.52
C PRO A 34 6.98 11.60 3.69
N TRP A 35 6.29 10.66 4.32
CA TRP A 35 5.18 9.96 3.70
C TRP A 35 3.92 10.82 3.74
N LEU A 36 3.20 10.86 2.62
CA LEU A 36 1.90 11.51 2.49
C LEU A 36 0.80 10.45 2.40
N LEU A 37 -0.33 10.65 3.09
CA LEU A 37 -1.53 9.83 3.00
C LEU A 37 -2.70 10.69 2.54
N GLY A 38 -3.43 10.23 1.52
CA GLY A 38 -4.62 10.95 1.01
C GLY A 38 -4.33 12.06 0.01
N GLY A 39 -3.14 12.10 -0.58
CA GLY A 39 -2.81 13.04 -1.66
C GLY A 39 -1.60 12.56 -2.46
N HIS A 40 -1.28 13.31 -3.51
CA HIS A 40 -0.09 13.14 -4.31
C HIS A 40 0.83 14.36 -4.11
N GLU A 41 2.14 14.15 -4.05
CA GLU A 41 3.13 15.22 -4.05
C GLU A 41 4.01 15.09 -5.29
N TYR A 42 4.16 16.19 -6.02
CA TYR A 42 5.03 16.30 -7.17
C TYR A 42 5.65 17.70 -7.24
N ALA A 43 6.97 17.75 -7.43
CA ALA A 43 7.74 18.99 -7.58
C ALA A 43 7.51 20.02 -6.46
N GLY A 44 7.39 19.55 -5.22
CA GLY A 44 7.16 20.38 -4.03
C GLY A 44 5.73 20.87 -3.88
N SER A 45 4.80 20.36 -4.68
CA SER A 45 3.38 20.75 -4.69
C SER A 45 2.50 19.54 -4.45
N ILE A 46 1.47 19.70 -3.62
CA ILE A 46 0.46 18.67 -3.37
C ILE A 46 -0.70 18.87 -4.34
N ASP A 47 -1.10 17.80 -5.02
CA ASP A 47 -2.30 17.74 -5.86
C ASP A 47 -3.05 16.40 -5.67
N ILE A 48 -4.13 16.20 -6.43
CA ILE A 48 -4.96 14.97 -6.45
C ILE A 48 -5.27 14.48 -5.02
N VAL A 49 -5.96 15.33 -4.26
CA VAL A 49 -6.29 15.05 -2.86
C VAL A 49 -7.56 14.22 -2.72
N PHE A 50 -7.55 13.29 -1.77
CA PHE A 50 -8.70 12.50 -1.41
C PHE A 50 -9.64 13.31 -0.51
N LEU A 51 -10.86 13.57 -0.99
CA LEU A 51 -11.90 14.24 -0.22
C LEU A 51 -12.79 13.21 0.47
N GLY A 52 -12.39 12.78 1.67
CA GLY A 52 -13.11 11.81 2.48
C GLY A 52 -12.37 11.45 3.77
N SER A 53 -12.74 10.32 4.36
CA SER A 53 -12.12 9.82 5.59
C SER A 53 -11.23 8.61 5.31
N VAL A 54 -10.02 8.62 5.88
CA VAL A 54 -9.12 7.46 5.91
C VAL A 54 -8.91 7.07 7.37
N GLY A 55 -9.39 5.89 7.75
CA GLY A 55 -9.27 5.34 9.10
C GLY A 55 -8.34 4.13 9.17
N ASP A 56 -7.99 3.70 10.38
CA ASP A 56 -7.31 2.43 10.68
C ASP A 56 -6.11 2.08 9.80
N THR A 57 -5.30 3.09 9.47
CA THR A 57 -4.10 2.89 8.65
C THR A 57 -3.00 2.19 9.45
N ARG A 58 -2.43 1.13 8.88
CA ARG A 58 -1.38 0.33 9.50
C ARG A 58 -0.26 0.07 8.51
N ILE A 59 0.97 0.29 8.95
CA ILE A 59 2.19 -0.02 8.21
C ILE A 59 3.00 -1.00 9.05
N VAL A 60 3.47 -2.08 8.44
CA VAL A 60 4.24 -3.13 9.11
C VAL A 60 5.53 -3.39 8.36
N ASN A 61 6.55 -3.89 9.06
CA ASN A 61 7.91 -4.10 8.52
C ASN A 61 8.13 -5.49 7.90
N ARG A 62 7.06 -6.26 7.68
CA ARG A 62 7.11 -7.59 7.07
C ARG A 62 5.85 -7.88 6.25
N PRO A 63 5.90 -8.80 5.28
CA PRO A 63 4.69 -9.31 4.67
C PRO A 63 3.79 -9.97 5.72
N LEU A 64 2.49 -9.70 5.63
CA LEU A 64 1.46 -10.41 6.38
C LEU A 64 0.95 -11.58 5.54
N SER A 65 0.72 -12.72 6.17
CA SER A 65 -0.08 -13.79 5.55
C SER A 65 -1.51 -13.29 5.27
N ALA A 66 -2.21 -13.93 4.34
CA ALA A 66 -3.60 -13.57 4.03
C ALA A 66 -4.48 -13.55 5.29
N ARG A 67 -4.32 -14.54 6.18
CA ARG A 67 -5.06 -14.58 7.45
C ARG A 67 -4.74 -13.38 8.33
N GLU A 68 -3.46 -13.06 8.54
CA GLU A 68 -3.07 -11.90 9.34
C GLU A 68 -3.57 -10.59 8.75
N PHE A 69 -3.51 -10.43 7.43
CA PHE A 69 -3.98 -9.23 6.73
C PHE A 69 -5.50 -9.05 6.87
N LEU A 70 -6.27 -10.13 6.75
CA LEU A 70 -7.74 -10.09 6.77
C LEU A 70 -8.33 -10.04 8.18
N THR A 71 -7.58 -10.43 9.21
CA THR A 71 -8.06 -10.45 10.60
C THR A 71 -7.33 -9.48 11.52
N ALA A 72 -6.50 -8.59 10.99
CA ALA A 72 -5.82 -7.58 11.80
C ALA A 72 -6.85 -6.65 12.45
N ARG A 73 -7.06 -6.82 13.76
CA ARG A 73 -7.82 -5.90 14.61
C ARG A 73 -6.91 -4.96 15.35
#